data_AF-A0A9X1LWM6-F1
#
_entry.id   AF-A0A9X1LWM6-F1
#
_cell.length_a   1.000
_cell.length_b   1.000
_cell.length_c   1.000
_cell.angle_alpha   90.00
_cell.angle_beta   90.00
_cell.angle_gamma   90.00
#
_symmetry.space_group_name_H-M   'P 1'
#
loop_
_entity.id
_entity.type
_entity.pdbx_description
1 polymer ?
#
loop_
_entity_poly.entity_id
_entity_poly.type
_entity_poly.pdbx_seq_one_letter_code
_entity_poly.pdbx_strand_id
1 'polypeptide(L)'
;MGRLTRDVLLGIQLATTCSRNQYTGDPGPVIDELRRIAGDRVDILAQEAGSWAGYYDSEYTRPLAAALSQIDGAEPWVAEGRRRREIPTHGTPPPTRA
;
A
#
# COMPACT_ATOMS: atom_id res chain seq x y z
N MET A 1 -2.24 -23.90 -12.65
CA MET A 1 -1.91 -22.61 -11.99
C MET A 1 -2.17 -21.51 -13.01
N GLY A 2 -3.28 -20.77 -12.85
CA GLY A 2 -3.74 -19.80 -13.85
C GLY A 2 -2.86 -18.56 -13.91
N ARG A 3 -2.64 -18.03 -15.11
CA ARG A 3 -1.89 -16.78 -15.33
C ARG A 3 -2.64 -15.62 -14.66
N LEU A 4 -1.92 -14.78 -13.92
CA LEU A 4 -2.49 -13.57 -13.32
C LEU A 4 -3.00 -12.63 -14.41
N THR A 5 -4.11 -11.94 -14.14
CA THR A 5 -4.62 -10.89 -15.04
C THR A 5 -3.66 -9.70 -15.04
N ARG A 6 -3.74 -8.88 -16.08
CA ARG A 6 -2.90 -7.67 -16.20
C ARG A 6 -3.08 -6.72 -15.01
N ASP A 7 -4.32 -6.57 -14.55
CA ASP A 7 -4.68 -5.70 -13.42
C ASP A 7 -4.05 -6.18 -12.12
N VAL A 8 -4.06 -7.49 -11.89
CA VAL A 8 -3.41 -8.08 -10.71
C VAL A 8 -1.89 -7.89 -10.78
N LEU A 9 -1.28 -8.07 -11.95
CA LEU A 9 0.14 -7.80 -12.14
C LEU A 9 0.49 -6.33 -11.89
N LEU A 10 -0.35 -5.40 -12.35
CA LEU A 10 -0.20 -3.97 -12.10
C LEU A 10 -0.28 -3.66 -10.60
N GLY A 11 -1.28 -4.21 -9.90
CA GLY A 11 -1.42 -4.01 -8.46
C GLY A 11 -0.19 -4.49 -7.68
N ILE A 12 0.30 -5.69 -8.02
CA ILE A 12 1.54 -6.24 -7.43
C ILE A 12 2.73 -5.30 -7.69
N GLN A 13 2.87 -4.78 -8.91
CA GLN A 13 3.97 -3.88 -9.25
C GLN A 13 3.92 -2.59 -8.42
N LEU A 14 2.75 -1.97 -8.31
CA LEU A 14 2.54 -0.76 -7.51
C LEU A 14 2.85 -1.01 -6.01
N ALA A 15 2.30 -2.08 -5.43
CA ALA A 15 2.56 -2.44 -4.04
C ALA A 15 4.05 -2.76 -3.77
N THR A 16 4.72 -3.37 -4.74
CA THR A 16 6.16 -3.64 -4.68
C THR A 16 6.97 -2.34 -4.71
N THR A 17 6.61 -1.38 -5.56
CA THR A 17 7.25 -0.07 -5.62
C THR A 17 7.08 0.70 -4.30
N CYS A 18 5.89 0.70 -3.71
CA CYS A 18 5.68 1.30 -2.38
C CYS A 18 6.57 0.66 -1.32
N SER A 19 6.58 -0.68 -1.26
CA SER A 19 7.36 -1.43 -0.25
C SER A 19 8.87 -1.21 -0.39
N ARG A 20 9.40 -1.08 -1.61
CA ARG A 20 10.82 -0.79 -1.85
C ARG A 20 11.23 0.61 -1.39
N ASN A 21 10.31 1.56 -1.42
CA ASN A 21 10.55 2.96 -1.06
C ASN A 21 9.97 3.33 0.31
N GLN A 22 9.54 2.35 1.11
CA GLN A 22 8.72 2.58 2.31
C GLN A 22 9.33 3.53 3.35
N TYR A 23 10.67 3.66 3.37
CA TYR A 23 11.41 4.53 4.29
C TYR A 23 11.97 5.79 3.62
N THR A 24 11.47 6.15 2.43
CA THR A 24 11.90 7.39 1.77
C THR A 24 11.52 8.62 2.59
N GLY A 25 12.44 9.59 2.66
CA GLY A 25 12.14 10.94 3.18
C GLY A 25 11.55 11.86 2.12
N ASP A 26 11.67 11.50 0.84
CA ASP A 26 11.13 12.26 -0.30
C ASP A 26 10.18 11.37 -1.11
N PRO A 27 8.86 11.50 -0.91
CA PRO A 27 7.88 10.68 -1.62
C PRO A 27 7.60 11.17 -3.05
N GLY A 28 7.99 12.40 -3.43
CA GLY A 28 7.64 12.98 -4.74
C GLY A 28 8.04 12.10 -5.93
N PRO A 29 9.32 11.68 -6.04
CA PRO A 29 9.76 10.79 -7.10
C PRO A 29 9.04 9.43 -7.14
N VAL A 30 8.63 8.92 -5.98
CA VAL A 30 7.89 7.65 -5.87
C VAL A 30 6.47 7.81 -6.41
N ILE A 31 5.79 8.92 -6.09
CA ILE A 31 4.46 9.21 -6.62
C ILE A 31 4.51 9.34 -8.15
N ASP A 32 5.52 10.01 -8.69
CA ASP A 32 5.69 10.14 -10.14
C ASP A 32 5.96 8.80 -10.82
N GLU A 33 6.77 7.93 -10.20
CA GLU A 33 6.97 6.56 -10.69
C GLU A 33 5.67 5.74 -10.66
N LEU A 34 4.91 5.79 -9.56
CA LEU A 34 3.65 5.07 -9.43
C LEU A 34 2.62 5.52 -10.48
N ARG A 35 2.53 6.82 -10.75
CA ARG A 35 1.69 7.38 -11.83
C ARG A 35 2.13 6.88 -13.21
N ARG A 36 3.43 6.83 -13.49
CA ARG A 36 3.97 6.26 -14.75
C ARG A 36 3.66 4.77 -14.89
N ILE A 37 3.78 4.00 -13.81
CA ILE A 37 3.46 2.56 -13.80
C ILE A 37 1.97 2.33 -14.06
N ALA A 38 1.10 3.12 -13.41
CA ALA A 38 -0.34 3.01 -13.53
C ALA A 38 -0.87 3.38 -14.93
N GLY A 39 -0.27 4.39 -15.57
CA GLY A 39 -0.81 4.95 -16.80
C GLY A 39 -2.26 5.39 -16.61
N ASP A 40 -3.15 4.90 -17.46
CA ASP A 40 -4.58 5.25 -17.40
C ASP A 40 -5.36 4.52 -16.31
N ARG A 41 -4.76 3.51 -15.65
CA ARG A 41 -5.40 2.72 -14.57
C ARG A 41 -5.26 3.38 -13.21
N VAL A 42 -5.72 4.62 -13.15
CA VAL A 42 -5.72 5.45 -11.92
C VAL A 42 -6.59 4.84 -10.82
N ASP A 43 -7.59 4.04 -11.18
CA ASP A 43 -8.43 3.26 -10.25
C ASP A 43 -7.61 2.24 -9.45
N ILE A 44 -6.70 1.51 -10.10
CA ILE A 44 -5.81 0.55 -9.45
C ILE A 44 -4.75 1.28 -8.63
N LEU A 45 -4.22 2.40 -9.14
CA LEU A 45 -3.30 3.23 -8.38
C LEU A 45 -3.92 3.71 -7.07
N ALA A 46 -5.13 4.27 -7.13
CA ALA A 46 -5.85 4.74 -5.95
C ALA A 46 -6.10 3.61 -4.95
N GLN A 47 -6.50 2.44 -5.45
CA GLN A 47 -6.71 1.24 -4.63
C GLN A 47 -5.47 0.79 -3.88
N GLU A 48 -4.37 0.59 -4.59
CA GLU A 48 -3.13 0.08 -4.00
C GLU A 48 -2.45 1.13 -3.10
N ALA A 49 -2.41 2.39 -3.55
CA ALA A 49 -1.83 3.49 -2.77
C ALA A 49 -2.58 3.71 -1.46
N GLY A 50 -3.92 3.77 -1.51
CA GLY A 50 -4.73 3.96 -0.32
C GLY A 50 -4.62 2.76 0.64
N SER A 51 -4.74 1.54 0.12
CA SER A 51 -4.62 0.32 0.94
C SER A 51 -3.25 0.24 1.63
N TRP A 52 -2.18 0.56 0.91
CA TRP A 52 -0.82 0.58 1.45
C TRP A 52 -0.66 1.66 2.52
N ALA A 53 -1.12 2.89 2.25
CA ALA A 53 -1.04 4.00 3.19
C ALA A 53 -1.77 3.68 4.50
N GLY A 54 -3.00 3.18 4.43
CA GLY A 54 -3.79 2.81 5.61
C GLY A 54 -3.16 1.69 6.44
N TYR A 55 -2.58 0.69 5.77
CA TYR A 55 -1.97 -0.45 6.45
C TYR A 55 -0.63 -0.10 7.09
N TYR A 56 0.23 0.61 6.36
CA TYR A 56 1.62 0.84 6.77
C TYR A 56 1.85 2.15 7.50
N ASP A 57 0.86 3.03 7.71
CA ASP A 57 1.04 4.31 8.43
C ASP A 57 1.69 4.10 9.81
N SER A 58 2.96 4.48 9.93
CA SER A 58 3.80 4.34 11.12
C SER A 58 4.81 5.47 11.14
N GLU A 59 5.53 5.66 12.25
CA GLU A 59 6.52 6.73 12.38
C GLU A 59 7.59 6.73 11.27
N TYR A 60 7.98 5.56 10.75
CA TYR A 60 9.06 5.43 9.76
C TYR A 60 8.57 5.50 8.30
N THR A 61 7.30 5.24 8.07
CA THR A 61 6.68 5.19 6.72
C THR A 61 5.76 6.37 6.45
N ARG A 62 5.55 7.23 7.46
CA ARG A 62 4.64 8.38 7.42
C ARG A 62 4.84 9.29 6.22
N PRO A 63 6.07 9.64 5.76
CA PRO A 63 6.22 10.51 4.60
C PRO A 63 5.55 9.92 3.35
N LEU A 64 5.78 8.63 3.08
CA LEU A 64 5.20 7.96 1.93
C LEU A 64 3.69 7.69 2.12
N ALA A 65 3.28 7.22 3.29
CA ALA A 65 1.87 6.96 3.59
C ALA A 65 1.01 8.24 3.47
N ALA A 66 1.51 9.37 3.97
CA ALA A 66 0.85 10.66 3.84
C ALA A 66 0.69 11.06 2.36
N ALA A 67 1.76 10.96 1.56
CA ALA A 67 1.70 11.32 0.14
C ALA A 67 0.74 10.41 -0.66
N LEU A 68 0.77 9.10 -0.41
CA LEU A 68 -0.12 8.14 -1.06
C LEU A 68 -1.61 8.38 -0.72
N SER A 69 -1.90 8.81 0.51
CA SER A 69 -3.28 9.12 0.94
C SER A 69 -3.92 10.29 0.17
N GLN A 70 -3.10 11.14 -0.46
CA GLN A 70 -3.56 12.31 -1.22
C GLN A 70 -3.85 12.01 -2.69
N ILE A 71 -3.71 10.75 -3.13
CA ILE A 71 -4.09 10.35 -4.49
C ILE A 71 -5.62 10.38 -4.63
N ASP A 72 -6.12 10.95 -5.71
CA ASP A 72 -7.55 11.01 -6.00
C ASP A 72 -8.18 9.61 -5.98
N GLY A 73 -9.24 9.44 -5.18
CA GLY A 73 -9.93 8.17 -4.99
C GLY A 73 -9.26 7.19 -4.00
N ALA A 74 -8.16 7.56 -3.34
CA ALA A 74 -7.47 6.67 -2.39
C ALA A 74 -8.17 6.57 -1.02
N GLU A 75 -8.93 7.58 -0.61
CA GLU A 75 -9.56 7.67 0.72
C GLU A 75 -10.33 6.40 1.15
N PRO A 76 -11.23 5.81 0.33
CA PRO A 76 -11.95 4.60 0.72
C PRO A 76 -11.02 3.42 1.00
N TRP A 77 -9.89 3.36 0.29
CA TRP A 77 -8.89 2.32 0.41
C TRP A 77 -7.95 2.53 1.60
N VAL A 78 -7.72 3.78 2.01
CA VAL A 78 -7.03 4.08 3.28
C VAL A 78 -7.80 3.51 4.47
N ALA A 79 -9.12 3.70 4.48
CA ALA A 79 -9.98 3.13 5.53
C ALA A 79 -9.92 1.60 5.53
N GLU A 80 -9.97 0.96 4.36
CA GLU A 80 -9.86 -0.49 4.22
C GLU A 80 -8.48 -1.01 4.63
N GLY A 81 -7.39 -0.32 4.26
CA GLY A 81 -6.03 -0.66 4.67
C GLY A 81 -5.86 -0.64 6.19
N ARG A 82 -6.39 0.39 6.85
CA ARG A 82 -6.39 0.50 8.32
C ARG A 82 -7.19 -0.64 8.95
N ARG A 83 -8.40 -0.90 8.45
CA ARG A 83 -9.23 -2.02 8.91
C ARG A 83 -8.48 -3.35 8.82
N ARG A 84 -7.78 -3.62 7.71
CA ARG A 84 -6.98 -4.85 7.53
C ARG A 84 -5.87 -4.98 8.55
N ARG A 85 -5.25 -3.88 8.97
CA ARG A 85 -4.20 -3.88 10.01
C ARG A 85 -4.76 -4.22 11.39
N GLU A 86 -6.00 -3.81 11.67
CA GLU A 86 -6.68 -4.06 12.94
C GLU A 86 -7.19 -5.50 13.09
N ILE A 87 -7.31 -6.24 11.99
CA ILE A 87 -7.71 -7.65 12.04
C ILE A 87 -6.63 -8.44 12.81
N PRO A 88 -6.99 -9.13 13.91
CA PRO A 88 -6.04 -9.93 14.67
C PRO A 88 -5.35 -10.93 13.75
N THR A 89 -4.03 -10.84 13.67
CA THR A 89 -3.25 -11.84 12.93
C THR A 89 -3.35 -13.15 13.69
N HIS A 90 -3.89 -14.21 13.06
CA HIS A 90 -3.85 -15.55 13.63
C HIS A 90 -2.38 -15.98 13.79
N GLY A 91 -1.87 -15.86 15.01
CA GLY A 91 -0.52 -16.28 15.40
C GLY A 91 -0.59 -17.29 16.53
N THR A 92 0.47 -18.08 16.66
CA THR A 92 0.64 -18.96 17.84
C THR A 92 0.68 -18.09 19.10
N PRO A 93 -0.11 -18.39 20.14
CA PRO A 93 -0.03 -17.70 21.42
C PRO A 93 1.42 -17.72 21.94
N PRO A 94 1.90 -16.65 22.61
CA PRO A 94 3.22 -16.65 23.20
C PRO A 94 3.36 -17.86 24.15
N PRO A 95 4.51 -18.55 24.18
CA PRO A 95 4.69 -19.70 25.05
C PRO A 95 4.46 -19.29 26.50
N THR A 96 3.56 -20.00 27.18
CA THR A 96 3.30 -19.81 28.62
C THR A 96 4.60 -20.07 29.38
N ARG A 97 5.18 -19.03 30.01
CA ARG A 97 6.29 -19.23 30.94
C ARG A 97 5.73 -19.86 32.22
N ALA A 98 6.26 -21.03 32.58
CA ALA A 98 6.02 -21.71 33.86
C ALA A 98 6.81 -21.05 35.00
#